data_AF-A0A7G1H273-F1
#
_entry.id   AF-A0A7G1H273-F1
#
_cell.length_a   1.000
_cell.length_b   1.000
_cell.length_c   1.000
_cell.angle_alpha   90.00
_cell.angle_beta   90.00
_cell.angle_gamma   90.00
#
_symmetry.space_group_name_H-M   'P 1'
#
loop_
_entity.id
_entity.type
_entity.pdbx_description
1 polymer ?
#
loop_
_entity_poly.entity_id
_entity_poly.type
_entity_poly.pdbx_seq_one_letter_code
_entity_poly.pdbx_strand_id
1 'polypeptide(L)'
;MPSLPWLIIGHRRPDDIKLKVSEILKPKAIDFINEAAVRIEHDSSKVYTAKREIPYNYLVISTGPYLSFDEVQGLGPEKGYTDCTFTLDHAIKTNLSWKKLLKEPMTII
;
A
#
# COMPACT_ATOMS: atom_id res chain seq x y z
N MET A 1 -5.33 -4.69 -2.44
CA MET A 1 -6.13 -5.37 -1.40
C MET A 1 -7.60 -5.37 -1.85
N PRO A 2 -8.24 -6.53 -2.13
CA PRO A 2 -9.53 -6.57 -2.81
C PRO A 2 -10.67 -5.87 -2.07
N SER A 3 -10.57 -5.75 -0.74
CA SER A 3 -11.60 -5.15 0.10
C SER A 3 -11.64 -3.62 0.08
N LEU A 4 -10.67 -2.94 -0.56
CA LEU A 4 -10.56 -1.48 -0.54
C LEU A 4 -11.78 -0.73 -1.09
N PRO A 5 -12.43 -1.16 -2.19
CA PRO A 5 -13.66 -0.53 -2.66
C PRO A 5 -14.78 -0.50 -1.60
N TRP A 6 -14.92 -1.57 -0.81
CA TRP A 6 -15.92 -1.66 0.25
C TRP A 6 -15.66 -0.69 1.41
N LEU A 7 -14.39 -0.34 1.66
CA LEU A 7 -14.03 0.68 2.65
C LEU A 7 -14.42 2.09 2.18
N ILE A 8 -14.25 2.38 0.90
CA ILE A 8 -14.58 3.69 0.30
C ILE A 8 -16.05 4.03 0.48
N ILE A 9 -16.94 3.06 0.32
CA ILE A 9 -18.39 3.23 0.51
C ILE A 9 -18.87 2.91 1.93
N GLY A 10 -17.96 2.61 2.86
CA GLY A 10 -18.27 2.48 4.29
C GLY A 10 -18.78 1.10 4.75
N HIS A 11 -18.76 0.08 3.89
CA HIS A 11 -19.13 -1.29 4.26
C HIS A 11 -18.05 -2.04 5.05
N ARG A 12 -16.81 -1.51 5.09
CA ARG A 12 -15.69 -2.05 5.86
C ARG A 12 -14.93 -0.93 6.54
N ARG A 13 -14.37 -1.23 7.72
CA ARG A 13 -13.43 -0.37 8.43
C ARG A 13 -12.00 -0.86 8.20
N PRO A 14 -10.98 -0.01 8.37
CA PRO A 14 -9.57 -0.41 8.25
C PRO A 14 -9.22 -1.66 9.08
N ASP A 15 -9.72 -1.74 10.31
CA ASP A 15 -9.41 -2.85 11.22
C ASP A 15 -10.06 -4.17 10.80
N ASP A 16 -11.13 -4.13 9.99
CA ASP A 16 -11.78 -5.35 9.47
C ASP A 16 -10.94 -6.02 8.35
N ILE A 17 -9.90 -5.33 7.85
CA ILE A 17 -9.12 -5.75 6.67
C ILE A 17 -7.60 -5.66 6.88
N LYS A 18 -7.15 -5.48 8.13
CA LYS A 18 -5.73 -5.52 8.52
C LYS A 18 -5.42 -6.78 9.30
N LEU A 19 -4.20 -7.25 9.15
CA LEU A 19 -3.66 -8.38 9.89
C LEU A 19 -2.34 -7.98 10.53
N LYS A 20 -2.10 -8.45 11.76
CA LYS A 20 -0.81 -8.27 12.43
C LYS A 20 0.16 -9.35 11.97
N VAL A 21 0.88 -9.05 10.89
CA VAL A 21 1.75 -10.02 10.20
C VAL A 21 2.77 -10.68 11.13
N SER A 22 3.42 -9.91 12.02
CA SER A 22 4.40 -10.45 12.97
C SER A 22 3.82 -11.51 13.89
N GLU A 23 2.60 -11.31 14.41
CA GLU A 23 1.91 -12.25 15.30
C GLU A 23 1.52 -13.55 14.55
N ILE A 24 1.21 -13.45 13.26
CA ILE A 24 0.83 -14.59 12.42
C ILE A 24 2.04 -15.44 12.00
N LEU A 25 3.17 -14.79 11.71
CA LEU A 25 4.36 -15.45 11.18
C LEU A 25 5.24 -16.08 12.28
N LYS A 26 5.31 -15.47 13.46
CA LYS A 26 6.17 -15.93 14.56
C LYS A 26 5.92 -17.39 14.98
N PRO A 27 4.66 -17.89 15.14
CA PRO A 27 4.40 -19.30 15.46
C PRO A 27 4.85 -20.29 14.38
N LYS A 28 5.12 -19.81 13.16
CA LYS A 28 5.61 -20.61 12.03
C LYS A 28 7.13 -20.53 11.88
N ALA A 29 7.84 -19.95 12.85
CA ALA A 29 9.28 -19.74 12.81
C ALA A 29 9.75 -18.95 11.57
N ILE A 30 8.94 -17.99 11.12
CA ILE A 30 9.29 -17.07 10.03
C ILE A 30 9.70 -15.73 10.63
N ASP A 31 10.94 -15.32 10.39
CA ASP A 31 11.45 -14.03 10.82
C ASP A 31 10.83 -12.90 9.99
N PHE A 32 10.11 -12.00 10.68
CA PHE A 32 9.48 -10.84 10.05
C PHE A 32 10.30 -9.57 10.33
N ILE A 33 10.80 -8.97 9.25
CA ILE A 33 11.56 -7.71 9.30
C ILE A 33 10.66 -6.60 8.71
N ASN A 34 10.15 -5.72 9.57
CA ASN A 34 9.30 -4.60 9.15
C ASN A 34 10.15 -3.40 8.68
N GLU A 35 10.89 -3.59 7.59
CA GLU A 35 11.78 -2.59 7.00
C GLU A 35 11.69 -2.63 5.48
N ALA A 36 11.82 -1.47 4.83
CA ALA A 36 11.88 -1.41 3.38
C ALA A 36 13.21 -1.95 2.86
N ALA A 37 13.15 -2.85 1.88
CA ALA A 37 14.30 -3.18 1.05
C ALA A 37 14.57 -2.02 0.08
N VAL A 38 15.76 -1.42 0.17
CA VAL A 38 16.13 -0.24 -0.63
C VAL A 38 17.07 -0.59 -1.78
N ARG A 39 17.75 -1.74 -1.71
CA ARG A 39 18.69 -2.18 -2.73
C ARG A 39 18.88 -3.69 -2.67
N ILE A 40 19.08 -4.32 -3.82
CA ILE A 40 19.37 -5.75 -3.96
C ILE A 40 20.71 -5.85 -4.69
N GLU A 41 21.69 -6.52 -4.08
CA GLU A 41 22.92 -6.94 -4.75
C GLU A 41 22.79 -8.43 -5.09
N HIS A 42 22.64 -8.76 -6.37
CA HIS A 42 22.50 -10.16 -6.79
C HIS A 42 23.83 -10.91 -6.73
N ASP A 43 24.95 -10.27 -7.11
CA ASP A 43 26.27 -10.91 -7.16
C ASP A 43 26.75 -11.39 -5.79
N SER A 44 26.46 -10.61 -4.74
CA SER A 44 26.79 -10.96 -3.35
C SER A 44 25.65 -11.68 -2.61
N SER A 45 24.50 -11.87 -3.27
CA SER A 45 23.27 -12.44 -2.70
C SER A 45 22.84 -11.74 -1.40
N LYS A 46 22.72 -10.41 -1.45
CA LYS A 46 22.33 -9.56 -0.31
C LYS A 46 21.18 -8.62 -0.64
N VAL A 47 20.28 -8.43 0.32
CA VAL A 47 19.29 -7.35 0.35
C VAL A 47 19.72 -6.32 1.38
N TYR A 48 19.62 -5.04 1.01
CA TYR A 48 19.91 -3.92 1.90
C TYR A 48 18.60 -3.25 2.31
N THR A 49 18.48 -3.01 3.60
CA THR A 49 17.52 -2.08 4.19
C THR A 49 18.24 -0.78 4.54
N ALA A 50 17.52 0.23 5.03
CA ALA A 50 18.15 1.43 5.56
C ALA A 50 19.04 1.18 6.81
N LYS A 51 18.92 0.02 7.47
CA LYS A 51 19.58 -0.26 8.75
C LYS A 51 20.60 -1.39 8.70
N ARG A 52 20.47 -2.33 7.76
CA ARG A 52 21.27 -3.56 7.72
C ARG A 52 21.29 -4.21 6.35
N GLU A 53 22.29 -5.07 6.16
CA GLU A 53 22.33 -6.07 5.10
C GLU A 53 21.74 -7.40 5.56
N ILE A 54 21.11 -8.11 4.64
CA ILE A 54 20.44 -9.39 4.86
C ILE A 54 20.89 -10.35 3.76
N PRO A 55 21.72 -11.37 4.06
CA PRO A 55 22.12 -12.35 3.07
C PRO A 55 20.96 -13.30 2.73
N TYR A 56 20.96 -13.86 1.52
CA TYR A 56 20.00 -14.87 1.10
C TYR A 56 20.66 -15.96 0.24
N ASN A 57 20.04 -17.14 0.18
CA ASN A 57 20.37 -18.16 -0.83
C ASN A 57 19.37 -18.14 -1.99
N TYR A 58 18.12 -17.82 -1.69
CA TYR A 58 17.05 -17.64 -2.66
C TYR A 58 16.28 -16.37 -2.30
N LEU A 59 15.90 -15.61 -3.32
CA LEU A 59 15.15 -14.37 -3.16
C LEU A 59 13.85 -14.46 -3.93
N VAL A 60 12.73 -14.29 -3.23
CA VAL A 60 11.40 -14.12 -3.82
C VAL A 60 11.04 -12.64 -3.77
N ILE A 61 10.79 -12.04 -4.93
CA ILE A 61 10.42 -10.63 -5.05
C ILE A 61 8.89 -10.54 -5.14
N SER A 62 8.26 -9.96 -4.11
CA SER A 62 6.82 -9.77 -4.02
C SER A 62 6.46 -8.37 -3.53
N THR A 63 7.13 -7.33 -4.05
CA THR A 63 7.05 -5.93 -3.58
C THR A 63 5.76 -5.20 -3.99
N GLY A 64 4.94 -5.81 -4.84
CA GLY A 64 3.77 -5.15 -5.42
C GLY A 64 4.15 -4.07 -6.45
N PRO A 65 3.17 -3.28 -6.93
CA PRO A 65 3.42 -2.28 -7.96
C PRO A 65 3.89 -0.95 -7.39
N TYR A 66 4.65 -0.22 -8.20
CA TYR A 66 4.87 1.21 -8.06
C TYR A 66 3.70 1.97 -8.69
N LEU A 67 3.23 3.03 -8.03
CA LEU A 67 2.10 3.84 -8.50
C LEU A 67 2.65 5.12 -9.17
N SER A 68 2.89 5.05 -10.47
CA SER A 68 3.45 6.14 -11.31
C SER A 68 2.44 7.26 -11.61
N PHE A 69 1.94 7.96 -10.59
CA PHE A 69 1.00 9.08 -10.82
C PHE A 69 1.61 10.25 -11.58
N ASP A 70 2.93 10.40 -11.50
CA ASP A 70 3.71 11.46 -12.14
C ASP A 70 3.84 11.30 -13.66
N GLU A 71 3.56 10.13 -14.21
CA GLU A 71 3.56 9.90 -15.66
C GLU A 71 2.42 10.62 -16.39
N VAL A 72 1.33 10.95 -15.69
CA VAL A 72 0.16 11.64 -16.26
C VAL A 72 -0.14 12.90 -15.45
N GLN A 73 0.00 14.07 -16.10
CA GLN A 73 -0.28 15.35 -15.47
C GLN A 73 -1.72 15.40 -14.91
N GLY A 74 -1.85 15.75 -13.63
CA GLY A 74 -3.13 15.83 -12.94
C GLY A 74 -3.65 14.51 -12.37
N LEU A 75 -2.93 13.39 -12.52
CA LEU A 75 -3.29 12.11 -11.91
C LEU A 75 -2.77 12.01 -10.45
N GLY A 76 -3.52 11.28 -9.63
CA GLY A 76 -3.11 10.88 -8.28
C GLY A 76 -3.65 11.76 -7.14
N PRO A 77 -3.76 11.20 -5.94
CA PRO A 77 -4.50 11.82 -4.83
C PRO A 77 -3.73 12.92 -4.09
N GLU A 78 -2.41 13.03 -4.27
CA GLU A 78 -1.57 13.97 -3.51
C GLU A 78 -1.30 15.28 -4.25
N LYS A 79 -1.11 15.21 -5.57
CA LYS A 79 -0.74 16.36 -6.42
C LYS A 79 -1.64 16.55 -7.64
N GLY A 80 -2.57 15.63 -7.86
CA GLY A 80 -3.49 15.64 -8.98
C GLY A 80 -4.92 15.93 -8.55
N TYR A 81 -5.86 15.54 -9.40
CA TYR A 81 -7.29 15.77 -9.25
C TYR A 81 -8.09 14.48 -9.03
N THR A 82 -7.41 13.32 -9.04
CA THR A 82 -8.07 12.01 -8.99
C THR A 82 -7.79 11.27 -7.69
N ASP A 83 -8.79 10.60 -7.16
CA ASP A 83 -8.65 9.64 -6.08
C ASP A 83 -7.94 8.34 -6.52
N CYS A 84 -7.44 7.55 -5.56
CA CYS A 84 -6.84 6.24 -5.81
C CYS A 84 -7.35 5.21 -4.80
N THR A 85 -7.58 3.98 -5.25
CA THR A 85 -8.14 2.91 -4.40
C THR A 85 -7.16 1.75 -4.19
N PHE A 86 -5.86 1.96 -4.43
CA PHE A 86 -4.88 0.88 -4.50
C PHE A 86 -4.23 0.54 -3.15
N THR A 87 -3.96 1.55 -2.32
CA THR A 87 -3.46 1.40 -0.95
C THR A 87 -4.58 1.67 0.06
N LEU A 88 -4.40 1.23 1.29
CA LEU A 88 -5.36 1.53 2.35
C LEU A 88 -5.47 3.03 2.60
N ASP A 89 -4.35 3.74 2.68
CA ASP A 89 -4.35 5.17 2.95
C ASP A 89 -5.05 5.94 1.84
N HIS A 90 -4.82 5.56 0.57
CA HIS A 90 -5.55 6.17 -0.54
C HIS A 90 -7.05 5.86 -0.46
N ALA A 91 -7.46 4.63 -0.17
CA ALA A 91 -8.88 4.29 -0.02
C ALA A 91 -9.57 5.03 1.14
N ILE A 92 -8.85 5.28 2.25
CA ILE A 92 -9.34 6.12 3.35
C ILE A 92 -9.54 7.56 2.86
N LYS A 93 -8.58 8.13 2.13
CA LYS A 93 -8.73 9.47 1.53
C LYS A 93 -9.92 9.51 0.57
N THR A 94 -10.08 8.51 -0.28
CA THR A 94 -11.21 8.40 -1.21
C THR A 94 -12.56 8.23 -0.51
N ASN A 95 -12.62 7.56 0.65
CA ASN A 95 -13.83 7.55 1.48
C ASN A 95 -14.22 8.97 1.94
N LEU A 96 -13.23 9.81 2.27
CA LEU A 96 -13.49 11.21 2.66
C LEU A 96 -13.97 12.04 1.48
N SER A 97 -13.32 11.93 0.31
CA SER A 97 -13.76 12.56 -0.94
C SER A 97 -15.19 12.15 -1.29
N TRP A 98 -15.49 10.85 -1.21
CA TRP A 98 -16.80 10.28 -1.45
C TRP A 98 -17.87 10.86 -0.52
N LYS A 99 -17.59 10.91 0.79
CA LYS A 99 -18.51 11.51 1.77
C LYS A 99 -18.73 13.00 1.54
N LYS A 100 -17.71 13.74 1.09
CA LYS A 100 -17.85 15.16 0.73
C LYS A 100 -18.80 15.32 -0.46
N LEU A 101 -18.61 14.51 -1.51
CA LEU A 101 -19.49 14.50 -2.68
C LEU A 101 -20.95 14.21 -2.33
N LEU A 102 -21.20 13.26 -1.42
CA LEU A 102 -22.58 12.94 -1.00
C LEU A 102 -23.25 14.07 -0.20
N LYS A 103 -22.47 14.89 0.53
CA LYS A 103 -23.00 16.03 1.31
C LYS A 103 -23.27 17.24 0.44
N GLU A 104 -22.37 17.50 -0.50
CA GLU A 104 -22.43 18.61 -1.43
C GLU A 104 -22.27 18.06 -2.85
N PRO A 105 -23.38 17.58 -3.45
CA PRO A 105 -23.36 17.12 -4.83
C PRO A 105 -23.01 18.32 -5.72
N MET A 106 -21.74 18.42 -6.13
CA MET A 106 -21.35 19.37 -7.17
C MET A 106 -21.91 18.90 -8.50
N THR A 107 -22.15 19.84 -9.43
CA THR A 107 -22.44 19.48 -10.82
C THR A 107 -21.27 18.64 -11.35
N ILE A 108 -21.54 17.37 -11.66
CA ILE A 108 -20.64 16.52 -12.42
C ILE A 108 -20.71 17.04 -13.86
N ILE A 109 -19.68 17.76 -14.31
CA ILE A 109 -19.56 18.25 -15.69
C ILE A 109 -18.80 17.21 -16.50
#